data_AF-A0A8J3Y9M0-F1
#
_entry.id   AF-A0A8J3Y9M0-F1
#
_cell.length_a   1.000
_cell.length_b   1.000
_cell.length_c   1.000
_cell.angle_alpha   90.00
_cell.angle_beta   90.00
_cell.angle_gamma   90.00
#
_symmetry.space_group_name_H-M   'P 1'
#
loop_
_entity.id
_entity.type
_entity.pdbx_description
1 polymer ?
#
loop_
_entity_poly.entity_id
_entity_poly.type
_entity_poly.pdbx_seq_one_letter_code
_entity_poly.pdbx_strand_id
1 'polypeptide(L)'
;MEYDGKLYEITSGYSLPDDAWHHELSGLSGEPGTGPYLTFAVPDATPDGPFTPKSAEHVVVHAGGGVVPWPVLEALIGRLESSGDLVDEARDLSPDAIALPVTLNTWAYEGRRFEVNHYHDGCSWCYELYEVDTDTTANNFIDVRIPDASPDTGPFVPMSSRHVTLTMHGRWTIPWPVFRRFLDAIRATGDIVAPVRPMTA
;
A
#
# COMPACT_ATOMS: atom_id res chain seq x y z
N MET A 1 5.92 -11.42 12.60
CA MET A 1 4.44 -11.52 12.70
C MET A 1 3.99 -12.71 11.87
N GLU A 2 3.09 -13.54 12.40
CA GLU A 2 2.49 -14.66 11.65
C GLU A 2 1.09 -14.28 11.16
N TYR A 3 0.77 -14.64 9.93
CA TYR A 3 -0.56 -14.46 9.34
C TYR A 3 -0.86 -15.61 8.39
N ASP A 4 -1.95 -16.35 8.64
CA ASP A 4 -2.34 -17.55 7.89
C ASP A 4 -1.18 -18.54 7.66
N GLY A 5 -0.39 -18.79 8.71
CA GLY A 5 0.76 -19.70 8.68
C GLY A 5 1.98 -19.16 7.92
N LYS A 6 1.97 -17.90 7.46
CA LYS A 6 3.11 -17.22 6.83
C LYS A 6 3.73 -16.22 7.79
N LEU A 7 5.06 -16.16 7.79
CA LEU A 7 5.84 -15.23 8.59
C LEU A 7 6.20 -13.98 7.79
N TYR A 8 6.03 -12.83 8.42
CA TYR A 8 6.37 -11.51 7.92
C TYR A 8 7.23 -10.80 8.95
N GLU A 9 8.20 -10.04 8.49
CA GLU A 9 9.07 -9.23 9.33
C GLU A 9 8.97 -7.77 8.91
N ILE A 10 8.91 -6.88 9.92
CA ILE A 10 9.00 -5.44 9.71
C ILE A 10 10.28 -4.95 10.38
N THR A 11 11.23 -4.50 9.56
CA THR A 11 12.51 -3.95 10.01
C THR A 11 12.56 -2.45 9.74
N SER A 12 13.41 -1.76 10.49
CA SER A 12 13.72 -0.36 10.23
C SER A 12 15.22 -0.15 10.40
N GLY A 13 15.82 0.68 9.56
CA GLY A 13 17.24 0.98 9.66
C GLY A 13 17.70 2.02 8.64
N TYR A 14 18.82 2.68 8.96
CA TYR A 14 19.43 3.64 8.06
C TYR A 14 20.24 2.94 6.96
N SER A 15 19.96 3.28 5.70
CA SER A 15 20.70 2.85 4.52
C SER A 15 21.72 3.94 4.17
N LEU A 16 23.00 3.67 4.45
CA LEU A 16 24.11 4.57 4.08
C LEU A 16 24.22 4.78 2.57
N PRO A 17 24.05 3.76 1.69
CA PRO A 17 24.12 3.99 0.24
C PRO A 17 23.02 4.90 -0.30
N ASP A 18 21.86 4.94 0.37
CA ASP A 18 20.69 5.67 -0.10
C ASP A 18 20.48 7.00 0.66
N ASP A 19 21.31 7.28 1.67
CA ASP A 19 21.15 8.38 2.62
C ASP A 19 19.69 8.50 3.11
N ALA A 20 19.12 7.37 3.54
CA ALA A 20 17.70 7.27 3.85
C ALA A 20 17.43 6.29 5.00
N TRP A 21 16.40 6.59 5.80
CA TRP A 21 15.85 5.65 6.76
C TRP A 21 14.81 4.76 6.09
N HIS A 22 15.01 3.45 6.15
CA HIS A 22 14.11 2.48 5.54
C HIS A 22 13.19 1.87 6.60
N HIS A 23 11.91 1.72 6.24
CA HIS A 23 10.97 0.82 6.92
C HIS A 23 10.56 -0.26 5.93
N GLU A 24 10.96 -1.50 6.20
CA GLU A 24 10.83 -2.60 5.26
C GLU A 24 9.90 -3.68 5.82
N LEU A 25 9.02 -4.18 4.96
CA LEU A 25 8.26 -5.41 5.16
C LEU A 25 8.78 -6.48 4.21
N SER A 26 9.19 -7.61 4.79
CA SER A 26 9.68 -8.78 4.08
C SER A 26 8.89 -10.03 4.46
N GLY A 27 8.46 -10.81 3.46
CA GLY A 27 7.89 -12.14 3.66
C GLY A 27 8.96 -13.20 3.86
N LEU A 28 8.95 -13.89 5.00
CA LEU A 28 9.97 -14.87 5.38
C LEU A 28 9.58 -16.32 5.04
N SER A 29 8.34 -16.56 4.63
CA SER A 29 7.85 -17.88 4.23
C SER A 29 7.85 -18.04 2.72
N GLY A 30 8.30 -19.20 2.23
CA GLY A 30 8.35 -19.52 0.80
C GLY A 30 9.77 -19.62 0.25
N GLU A 31 9.89 -19.73 -1.07
CA GLU A 31 11.21 -19.74 -1.72
C GLU A 31 11.88 -18.35 -1.64
N PRO A 32 13.21 -18.28 -1.46
CA PRO A 32 13.93 -17.01 -1.42
C PRO A 32 13.61 -16.12 -2.63
N GLY A 33 13.29 -14.85 -2.37
CA GLY A 33 12.98 -13.86 -3.41
C GLY A 33 11.57 -13.94 -4.00
N THR A 34 10.70 -14.82 -3.47
CA THR A 34 9.29 -14.92 -3.89
C THR A 34 8.31 -14.26 -2.91
N GLY A 35 8.78 -13.93 -1.71
CA GLY A 35 8.00 -13.21 -0.71
C GLY A 35 7.74 -11.75 -1.12
N PRO A 36 6.70 -11.12 -0.56
CA PRO A 36 6.48 -9.70 -0.76
C PRO A 36 7.63 -8.87 -0.22
N TYR A 37 7.95 -7.80 -0.95
CA TYR A 37 8.91 -6.78 -0.57
C TYR A 37 8.25 -5.41 -0.67
N LEU A 38 8.13 -4.70 0.46
CA LEU A 38 7.59 -3.34 0.51
C LEU A 38 8.47 -2.48 1.42
N THR A 39 9.11 -1.47 0.86
CA THR A 39 10.03 -0.59 1.60
C THR A 39 9.63 0.87 1.44
N PHE A 40 9.59 1.59 2.56
CA PHE A 40 9.42 3.03 2.61
C PHE A 40 10.77 3.66 2.90
N ALA A 41 11.34 4.36 1.91
CA ALA A 41 12.60 5.07 2.05
C ALA A 41 12.30 6.54 2.38
N VAL A 42 12.67 6.96 3.58
CA VAL A 42 12.59 8.35 4.06
C VAL A 42 13.95 9.00 3.90
N PRO A 43 14.16 9.88 2.91
CA PRO A 43 15.47 10.47 2.67
C PRO A 43 15.90 11.35 3.85
N ASP A 44 17.20 11.37 4.12
CA ASP A 44 17.82 12.24 5.12
C ASP A 44 18.10 13.62 4.52
N ALA A 45 17.74 14.67 5.26
CA ALA A 45 18.07 16.05 4.97
C ALA A 45 19.50 16.40 5.38
N THR A 46 20.11 15.63 6.28
CA THR A 46 21.44 15.88 6.87
C THR A 46 22.31 14.61 6.91
N PRO A 47 22.77 14.09 5.75
CA PRO A 47 23.48 12.80 5.69
C PRO A 47 24.77 12.71 6.54
N ASP A 48 25.41 13.85 6.83
CA ASP A 48 26.62 13.94 7.65
C ASP A 48 26.34 14.12 9.16
N GLY A 49 25.06 14.11 9.58
CA GLY A 49 24.60 14.42 10.93
C GLY A 49 23.63 13.37 11.50
N PRO A 50 22.97 13.66 12.63
CA PRO A 50 21.84 12.86 13.08
C PRO A 50 20.74 12.85 12.01
N PHE A 51 20.11 11.69 11.82
CA PHE A 51 19.04 11.53 10.86
C PHE A 51 17.96 12.61 11.04
N THR A 52 17.70 13.34 9.96
CA THR A 52 16.63 14.34 9.89
C THR A 52 15.77 14.03 8.67
N PRO A 53 14.52 13.58 8.83
CA PRO A 53 13.70 13.21 7.67
C PRO A 53 13.44 14.42 6.77
N LYS A 54 13.52 14.23 5.45
CA LYS A 54 12.91 15.15 4.48
C LYS A 54 11.38 15.05 4.56
N SER A 55 10.70 16.07 4.03
CA SER A 55 9.25 16.08 3.87
C SER A 55 8.74 14.79 3.23
N ALA A 56 7.57 14.33 3.69
CA ALA A 56 6.86 13.14 3.20
C ALA A 56 6.66 13.11 1.67
N GLU A 57 6.71 14.27 1.00
CA GLU A 57 6.71 14.38 -0.46
C GLU A 57 7.92 13.67 -1.10
N HIS A 58 9.07 13.66 -0.42
CA HIS A 58 10.28 13.01 -0.92
C HIS A 58 10.35 11.51 -0.59
N VAL A 59 9.39 11.00 0.19
CA VAL A 59 9.36 9.59 0.61
C VAL A 59 8.95 8.73 -0.58
N VAL A 60 9.66 7.64 -0.76
CA VAL A 60 9.45 6.72 -1.86
C VAL A 60 9.10 5.34 -1.34
N VAL A 61 8.11 4.72 -1.98
CA VAL A 61 7.69 3.34 -1.72
C VAL A 61 8.25 2.45 -2.81
N HIS A 62 9.10 1.51 -2.44
CA HIS A 62 9.55 0.43 -3.30
C HIS A 62 8.65 -0.78 -3.07
N ALA A 63 7.88 -1.14 -4.09
CA ALA A 63 6.99 -2.29 -4.07
C ALA A 63 7.52 -3.37 -5.02
N GLY A 64 7.62 -4.60 -4.56
CA GLY A 64 8.23 -5.68 -5.33
C GLY A 64 7.65 -7.05 -5.01
N GLY A 65 6.91 -7.61 -5.96
CA GLY A 65 6.43 -8.99 -5.94
C GLY A 65 5.54 -9.37 -4.75
N GLY A 66 4.86 -10.51 -4.88
CA GLY A 66 4.17 -11.15 -3.76
C GLY A 66 2.85 -10.49 -3.34
N VAL A 67 2.31 -11.04 -2.24
CA VAL A 67 1.00 -10.68 -1.69
C VAL A 67 1.18 -10.34 -0.21
N VAL A 68 0.68 -9.18 0.19
CA VAL A 68 0.65 -8.71 1.58
C VAL A 68 -0.79 -8.72 2.07
N PRO A 69 -1.12 -9.49 3.12
CA PRO A 69 -2.43 -9.41 3.76
C PRO A 69 -2.67 -8.00 4.31
N TRP A 70 -3.89 -7.47 4.17
CA TRP A 70 -4.22 -6.12 4.62
C TRP A 70 -3.87 -5.84 6.09
N PRO A 71 -4.10 -6.76 7.05
CA PRO A 71 -3.70 -6.51 8.44
C PRO A 71 -2.19 -6.38 8.63
N VAL A 72 -1.39 -7.05 7.78
CA VAL A 72 0.07 -6.94 7.79
C VAL A 72 0.51 -5.58 7.22
N LEU A 73 -0.13 -5.14 6.14
CA LEU A 73 0.07 -3.80 5.59
C LEU A 73 -0.28 -2.72 6.61
N GLU A 74 -1.44 -2.81 7.26
CA GLU A 74 -1.87 -1.86 8.30
C GLU A 74 -0.88 -1.79 9.46
N ALA A 75 -0.29 -2.93 9.88
CA ALA A 75 0.72 -2.94 10.92
C ALA A 75 2.00 -2.18 10.52
N LEU A 76 2.42 -2.30 9.26
CA LEU A 76 3.55 -1.56 8.71
C LEU A 76 3.24 -0.06 8.59
N ILE A 77 2.08 0.29 8.03
CA ILE A 77 1.65 1.70 7.88
C ILE A 77 1.51 2.35 9.26
N GLY A 78 0.90 1.68 10.23
CA GLY A 78 0.80 2.20 11.59
C GLY A 78 2.15 2.40 12.27
N ARG A 79 3.16 1.57 11.97
CA ARG A 79 4.53 1.77 12.45
C ARG A 79 5.20 2.97 11.81
N LEU A 80 5.03 3.15 10.49
CA LEU A 80 5.54 4.32 9.78
C LEU A 80 4.88 5.61 10.26
N GLU A 81 3.56 5.63 10.42
CA GLU A 81 2.82 6.79 10.93
C GLU A 81 3.19 7.14 12.38
N SER A 82 3.59 6.16 13.20
CA SER A 82 4.00 6.39 14.59
C SER A 82 5.50 6.64 14.77
N SER A 83 6.33 6.51 13.72
CA SER A 83 7.77 6.73 13.85
C SER A 83 8.16 8.19 13.97
N GLY A 84 7.33 9.10 13.44
CA GLY A 84 7.62 10.53 13.34
C GLY A 84 8.45 10.91 12.10
N ASP A 85 8.73 9.95 11.22
CA ASP A 85 9.57 10.18 10.04
C ASP A 85 8.81 10.82 8.86
N LEU A 86 7.47 10.75 8.87
CA LEU A 86 6.61 11.39 7.86
C LEU A 86 6.37 12.86 8.20
N VAL A 87 7.40 13.70 8.05
CA VAL A 87 7.31 15.14 8.38
C VAL A 87 6.65 15.93 7.25
N ASP A 88 5.98 17.04 7.59
CA ASP A 88 5.32 17.95 6.66
C ASP A 88 4.38 17.27 5.64
N GLU A 89 3.68 16.21 6.06
CA GLU A 89 2.76 15.49 5.20
C GLU A 89 1.52 16.32 4.86
N ALA A 90 1.40 16.74 3.59
CA ALA A 90 0.21 17.38 3.04
C ALA A 90 -0.85 16.33 2.68
N ARG A 91 -1.49 15.73 3.69
CA ARG A 91 -2.54 14.71 3.52
C ARG A 91 -3.92 15.34 3.35
N ASP A 92 -4.47 15.29 2.14
CA ASP A 92 -5.84 15.73 1.85
C ASP A 92 -6.83 14.55 1.99
N LEU A 93 -7.67 14.61 3.03
CA LEU A 93 -8.72 13.63 3.32
C LEU A 93 -10.12 14.14 2.93
N SER A 94 -10.21 15.21 2.14
CA SER A 94 -11.49 15.66 1.62
C SER A 94 -12.14 14.56 0.76
N PRO A 95 -13.48 14.44 0.76
CA PRO A 95 -14.18 13.46 -0.05
C PRO A 95 -13.78 13.50 -1.53
N ASP A 96 -13.51 14.70 -2.08
CA ASP A 96 -13.11 14.86 -3.48
C ASP A 96 -11.70 14.31 -3.75
N ALA A 97 -10.78 14.42 -2.79
CA ALA A 97 -9.41 13.92 -2.93
C ALA A 97 -9.34 12.40 -2.88
N ILE A 98 -10.17 11.76 -2.05
CA ILE A 98 -10.14 10.31 -1.81
C ILE A 98 -11.31 9.55 -2.47
N ALA A 99 -12.22 10.24 -3.16
CA ALA A 99 -13.24 9.59 -3.96
C ALA A 99 -12.61 8.84 -5.14
N LEU A 100 -13.17 7.68 -5.45
CA LEU A 100 -12.90 6.92 -6.68
C LEU A 100 -14.12 6.99 -7.62
N PRO A 101 -14.42 8.16 -8.22
CA PRO A 101 -15.54 8.27 -9.15
C PRO A 101 -15.33 7.39 -10.38
N VAL A 102 -16.43 6.94 -10.99
CA VAL A 102 -16.41 6.01 -12.13
C VAL A 102 -15.65 6.55 -13.37
N THR A 103 -15.42 7.87 -13.45
CA THR A 103 -14.91 8.52 -14.68
C THR A 103 -13.64 9.35 -14.51
N LEU A 104 -13.11 9.53 -13.29
CA LEU A 104 -12.00 10.48 -13.07
C LEU A 104 -11.04 10.03 -11.94
N ASN A 105 -10.33 8.94 -12.18
CA ASN A 105 -9.38 8.35 -11.23
C ASN A 105 -7.92 8.63 -11.60
N THR A 106 -7.67 9.75 -12.28
CA THR A 106 -6.33 10.15 -12.70
C THR A 106 -5.73 11.13 -11.69
N TRP A 107 -4.52 10.84 -11.22
CA TRP A 107 -3.78 11.66 -10.27
C TRP A 107 -2.45 12.09 -10.88
N ALA A 108 -2.06 13.35 -10.65
CA ALA A 108 -0.77 13.87 -11.08
C ALA A 108 0.12 14.11 -9.87
N TYR A 109 1.40 13.74 -9.98
CA TYR A 109 2.41 14.00 -8.95
C TYR A 109 3.77 14.21 -9.61
N GLU A 110 4.38 15.38 -9.41
CA GLU A 110 5.69 15.74 -9.98
C GLU A 110 5.85 15.46 -11.49
N GLY A 111 4.80 15.72 -12.27
CA GLY A 111 4.80 15.47 -13.72
C GLY A 111 4.55 14.02 -14.13
N ARG A 112 4.45 13.09 -13.17
CA ARG A 112 4.00 11.71 -13.38
C ARG A 112 2.48 11.63 -13.26
N ARG A 113 1.87 10.72 -14.03
CA ARG A 113 0.43 10.50 -14.06
C ARG A 113 0.12 9.08 -13.59
N PHE A 114 -0.78 8.96 -12.64
CA PHE A 114 -1.23 7.69 -12.06
C PHE A 114 -2.72 7.54 -12.30
N GLU A 115 -3.18 6.30 -12.45
CA GLU A 115 -4.60 5.99 -12.55
C GLU A 115 -5.00 4.88 -11.58
N VAL A 116 -6.22 5.00 -11.06
CA VAL A 116 -6.87 3.95 -10.29
C VAL A 116 -8.03 3.34 -11.07
N ASN A 117 -7.88 2.08 -11.45
CA ASN A 117 -8.99 1.29 -11.96
C ASN A 117 -9.70 0.63 -10.78
N HIS A 118 -11.03 0.50 -10.87
CA HIS A 118 -11.79 -0.34 -9.96
C HIS A 118 -12.82 -1.16 -10.72
N TYR A 119 -12.93 -2.44 -10.38
CA TYR A 119 -13.82 -3.36 -11.08
C TYR A 119 -14.16 -4.56 -10.18
N HIS A 120 -15.28 -5.21 -10.48
CA HIS A 120 -15.62 -6.52 -9.93
C HIS A 120 -15.24 -7.62 -10.91
N ASP A 121 -14.48 -8.61 -10.48
CA ASP A 121 -14.07 -9.74 -11.33
C ASP A 121 -15.00 -10.96 -11.25
N GLY A 122 -16.08 -10.86 -10.45
CA GLY A 122 -17.04 -11.93 -10.20
C GLY A 122 -16.88 -12.56 -8.81
N CYS A 123 -15.71 -12.46 -8.19
CA CYS A 123 -15.48 -12.98 -6.84
C CYS A 123 -14.83 -11.95 -5.91
N SER A 124 -14.40 -10.80 -6.41
CA SER A 124 -13.74 -9.76 -5.64
C SER A 124 -13.98 -8.39 -6.25
N TRP A 125 -14.03 -7.39 -5.38
CA TRP A 125 -13.82 -6.02 -5.79
C TRP A 125 -12.32 -5.72 -5.82
N CYS A 126 -11.84 -5.20 -6.94
CA CYS A 126 -10.43 -4.96 -7.22
C CYS A 126 -10.19 -3.47 -7.41
N TYR A 127 -9.20 -2.93 -6.72
CA TYR A 127 -8.69 -1.57 -6.91
C TYR A 127 -7.25 -1.67 -7.40
N GLU A 128 -6.94 -1.11 -8.55
CA GLU A 128 -5.64 -1.24 -9.21
C GLU A 128 -5.03 0.15 -9.39
N LEU A 129 -3.82 0.36 -8.89
CA LEU A 129 -3.05 1.59 -9.06
C LEU A 129 -1.86 1.32 -9.98
N TYR A 130 -1.71 2.15 -11.01
CA TYR A 130 -0.63 2.08 -11.98
C TYR A 130 -0.23 3.47 -12.47
N GLU A 131 0.94 3.56 -13.10
CA GLU A 131 1.41 4.78 -13.77
C GLU A 131 1.04 4.73 -15.26
N VAL A 132 0.57 5.86 -15.78
CA VAL A 132 0.15 6.04 -17.17
C VAL A 132 1.29 6.67 -17.96
N ASP A 133 1.33 6.38 -19.26
CA ASP A 133 2.27 7.01 -20.21
C ASP A 133 3.75 6.84 -19.79
N THR A 134 4.10 5.67 -19.25
CA THR A 134 5.51 5.40 -18.91
C THR A 134 6.31 5.13 -20.19
N ASP A 135 7.55 5.62 -20.25
CA ASP A 135 8.51 5.27 -21.31
C ASP A 135 9.02 3.81 -21.22
N THR A 136 8.44 3.01 -20.32
CA THR A 136 8.84 1.63 -20.05
C THR A 136 7.81 0.65 -20.57
N THR A 137 8.26 -0.54 -20.97
CA THR A 137 7.37 -1.67 -21.28
C THR A 137 7.04 -2.50 -20.05
N ALA A 138 7.44 -2.07 -18.85
CA ALA A 138 7.22 -2.81 -17.62
C ALA A 138 5.78 -2.63 -17.17
N ASN A 139 5.03 -3.74 -17.07
CA ASN A 139 3.66 -3.72 -16.59
C ASN A 139 3.63 -3.76 -15.06
N ASN A 140 4.03 -2.65 -14.44
CA ASN A 140 4.11 -2.49 -12.99
C ASN A 140 2.82 -1.88 -12.45
N PHE A 141 2.21 -2.53 -11.47
CA PHE A 141 1.03 -2.02 -10.79
C PHE A 141 0.87 -2.70 -9.43
N ILE A 142 0.04 -2.11 -8.57
CA ILE A 142 -0.42 -2.77 -7.35
C ILE A 142 -1.93 -2.93 -7.41
N ASP A 143 -2.45 -4.02 -6.85
CA ASP A 143 -3.89 -4.19 -6.68
C ASP A 143 -4.26 -4.51 -5.23
N VAL A 144 -5.40 -3.98 -4.78
CA VAL A 144 -6.05 -4.37 -3.54
C VAL A 144 -7.31 -5.12 -3.88
N ARG A 145 -7.43 -6.34 -3.36
CA ARG A 145 -8.58 -7.21 -3.58
C ARG A 145 -9.36 -7.37 -2.30
N ILE A 146 -10.67 -7.12 -2.40
CA ILE A 146 -11.65 -7.35 -1.34
C ILE A 146 -12.55 -8.49 -1.82
N PRO A 147 -12.34 -9.72 -1.32
CA PRO A 147 -13.16 -10.85 -1.72
C PRO A 147 -14.63 -10.65 -1.35
N ASP A 148 -15.53 -11.15 -2.20
CA ASP A 148 -16.96 -11.23 -1.93
C ASP A 148 -17.26 -12.47 -1.09
N ALA A 149 -18.00 -12.28 0.00
CA ALA A 149 -18.48 -13.35 0.87
C ALA A 149 -19.64 -14.13 0.24
N SER A 150 -20.30 -13.58 -0.79
CA SER A 150 -21.46 -14.15 -1.45
C SER A 150 -21.44 -13.94 -2.98
N PRO A 151 -20.39 -14.39 -3.68
CA PRO A 151 -20.16 -14.07 -5.09
C PRO A 151 -21.27 -14.57 -6.02
N ASP A 152 -21.95 -15.65 -5.66
CA ASP A 152 -23.02 -16.26 -6.46
C ASP A 152 -24.42 -15.74 -6.09
N THR A 153 -24.56 -14.89 -5.07
CA THR A 153 -25.86 -14.52 -4.51
C THR A 153 -25.96 -13.04 -4.16
N GLY A 154 -26.62 -12.28 -5.03
CA GLY A 154 -27.05 -10.90 -4.72
C GLY A 154 -25.95 -9.85 -4.87
N PRO A 155 -26.10 -8.68 -4.21
CA PRO A 155 -25.10 -7.61 -4.27
C PRO A 155 -23.82 -8.02 -3.54
N PHE A 156 -22.71 -7.38 -3.90
CA PHE A 156 -21.40 -7.57 -3.28
C PHE A 156 -21.46 -7.46 -1.75
N VAL A 157 -20.90 -8.45 -1.05
CA VAL A 157 -20.75 -8.45 0.40
C VAL A 157 -19.27 -8.59 0.73
N PRO A 158 -18.58 -7.54 1.22
CA PRO A 158 -17.14 -7.64 1.47
C PRO A 158 -16.85 -8.67 2.56
N MET A 159 -15.89 -9.56 2.29
CA MET A 159 -15.25 -10.34 3.33
C MET A 159 -14.49 -9.41 4.29
N SER A 160 -14.28 -9.88 5.52
CA SER A 160 -13.51 -9.09 6.50
C SER A 160 -12.10 -8.79 6.02
N SER A 161 -11.50 -7.73 6.58
CA SER A 161 -10.14 -7.26 6.27
C SER A 161 -9.07 -8.35 6.36
N ARG A 162 -9.35 -9.46 7.04
CA ARG A 162 -8.50 -10.65 7.06
C ARG A 162 -8.33 -11.33 5.68
N HIS A 163 -9.28 -11.15 4.78
CA HIS A 163 -9.23 -11.72 3.45
C HIS A 163 -8.77 -10.71 2.39
N VAL A 164 -8.64 -9.44 2.78
CA VAL A 164 -8.18 -8.38 1.89
C VAL A 164 -6.68 -8.50 1.70
N THR A 165 -6.21 -8.33 0.47
CA THR A 165 -4.79 -8.43 0.13
C THR A 165 -4.35 -7.27 -0.77
N LEU A 166 -3.14 -6.79 -0.55
CA LEU A 166 -2.37 -5.99 -1.50
C LEU A 166 -1.45 -6.92 -2.30
N THR A 167 -1.55 -6.89 -3.62
CA THR A 167 -0.67 -7.63 -4.55
C THR A 167 0.22 -6.63 -5.28
N MET A 168 1.52 -6.93 -5.40
CA MET A 168 2.46 -6.09 -6.14
C MET A 168 2.93 -6.84 -7.40
N HIS A 169 2.68 -6.24 -8.55
CA HIS A 169 3.03 -6.81 -9.85
C HIS A 169 4.27 -6.10 -10.38
N GLY A 170 5.34 -6.87 -10.57
CA GLY A 170 6.63 -6.35 -10.98
C GLY A 170 7.39 -5.65 -9.84
N ARG A 171 8.21 -4.67 -10.21
CA ARG A 171 9.02 -3.86 -9.29
C ARG A 171 8.78 -2.40 -9.59
N TRP A 172 8.27 -1.67 -8.61
CA TRP A 172 7.78 -0.32 -8.83
C TRP A 172 8.22 0.64 -7.72
N THR A 173 8.43 1.88 -8.12
CA THR A 173 8.85 3.00 -7.27
C THR A 173 7.73 4.03 -7.28
N ILE A 174 6.99 4.11 -6.19
CA ILE A 174 5.77 4.90 -6.06
C ILE A 174 6.05 6.05 -5.09
N PRO A 175 5.69 7.31 -5.41
CA PRO A 175 5.75 8.38 -4.42
C PRO A 175 4.82 8.07 -3.25
N TRP A 176 5.29 8.25 -2.02
CA TRP A 176 4.48 8.02 -0.82
C TRP A 176 3.14 8.75 -0.85
N PRO A 177 3.04 10.04 -1.26
CA PRO A 177 1.74 10.71 -1.33
C PRO A 177 0.72 10.02 -2.24
N VAL A 178 1.18 9.42 -3.34
CA VAL A 178 0.32 8.67 -4.27
C VAL A 178 -0.12 7.33 -3.65
N PHE A 179 0.82 6.59 -3.05
CA PHE A 179 0.51 5.33 -2.36
C PHE A 179 -0.42 5.56 -1.16
N ARG A 180 -0.17 6.61 -0.36
CA ARG A 180 -1.01 7.02 0.77
C ARG A 180 -2.43 7.34 0.32
N ARG A 181 -2.57 8.15 -0.74
CA ARG A 181 -3.85 8.52 -1.32
C ARG A 181 -4.62 7.29 -1.80
N PHE A 182 -3.95 6.33 -2.41
CA PHE A 182 -4.56 5.07 -2.82
C PHE A 182 -5.14 4.28 -1.65
N LEU A 183 -4.37 4.11 -0.56
CA LEU A 183 -4.87 3.43 0.63
C LEU A 183 -6.03 4.19 1.28
N ASP A 184 -5.97 5.53 1.32
CA ASP A 184 -7.06 6.34 1.86
C ASP A 184 -8.33 6.26 1.03
N ALA A 185 -8.20 6.27 -0.29
CA ALA A 185 -9.32 6.13 -1.22
C ALA A 185 -10.02 4.78 -1.03
N ILE A 186 -9.26 3.69 -0.90
CA ILE A 186 -9.84 2.37 -0.62
C ILE A 186 -10.51 2.34 0.75
N ARG A 187 -9.87 2.88 1.79
CA ARG A 187 -10.50 2.93 3.13
C ARG A 187 -11.80 3.74 3.12
N ALA A 188 -11.88 4.80 2.32
CA ALA A 188 -13.06 5.65 2.20
C ALA A 188 -14.26 4.96 1.53
N THR A 189 -14.04 3.85 0.80
CA THR A 189 -15.14 3.05 0.22
C THR A 189 -16.03 2.42 1.30
N GLY A 190 -15.46 2.16 2.49
CA GLY A 190 -16.14 1.44 3.56
C GLY A 190 -16.16 -0.08 3.39
N ASP A 191 -15.58 -0.61 2.30
CA ASP A 191 -15.61 -2.05 1.98
C ASP A 191 -14.60 -2.86 2.81
N ILE A 192 -13.62 -2.23 3.44
CA ILE A 192 -12.69 -2.90 4.36
C ILE A 192 -13.35 -3.02 5.74
N VAL A 193 -14.06 -4.12 5.95
CA VAL A 193 -14.80 -4.37 7.19
C VAL A 193 -13.94 -5.10 8.22
N ALA A 194 -13.94 -4.63 9.47
CA ALA A 194 -13.19 -5.29 10.54
C ALA A 194 -13.69 -6.72 10.77
N PRO A 195 -12.83 -7.66 11.20
CA PRO A 195 -13.28 -9.00 11.56
C PRO A 195 -14.26 -8.93 12.72
N VAL A 196 -15.40 -9.63 12.60
CA VAL A 196 -16.34 -9.80 13.70
C VAL A 196 -15.61 -10.51 14.83
N ARG A 197 -15.45 -9.84 15.98
CA ARG A 197 -14.90 -10.50 17.17
C ARG A 197 -15.88 -11.61 17.57
N PRO A 198 -15.44 -12.87 17.74
CA PRO A 198 -16.32 -13.87 18.33
C PRO A 198 -16.72 -13.37 19.72
N MET A 199 -18.03 -13.29 19.98
CA MET A 199 -18.53 -13.10 21.34
C MET A 199 -18.01 -14.29 22.14
N THR A 200 -17.08 -14.04 23.05
CA THR A 200 -16.67 -15.01 24.06
C THR A 200 -17.91 -15.36 24.88
N ALA A 201 -18.39 -16.60 24.73
CA ALA A 201 -19.40 -17.21 25.57
C ALA A 201 -18.82 -17.57 26.94
#